data_AF-A0A852JJ53-F1
#
_entry.id   AF-A0A852JJ53-F1
#
_cell.length_a   1.000
_cell.length_b   1.000
_cell.length_c   1.000
_cell.angle_alpha   90.00
_cell.angle_beta   90.00
_cell.angle_gamma   90.00
#
_symmetry.space_group_name_H-M   'P 1'
#
loop_
_entity.id
_entity.type
_entity.pdbx_description
1 polymer ?
#
loop_
_entity_poly.entity_id
_entity_poly.type
_entity_poly.pdbx_seq_one_letter_code
_entity_poly.pdbx_strand_id
1 'polypeptide(L)'
;QEVDIVVAPCRGFQSAESTLAEFVDQVLPVVTFAISEPQLSPSDQAELREIKQKFSLPIFFLRIPEAGSELSSPKTHPKDTKSHPKDTKSHPKDTKSQLHQQLLDLEYLSPSSPCGCGVPGSSMLVEQLEKLRLLSSFSRQVLQQHLVEAATRLSEVHGRCLNIFINQAFDMQRDLQITPKRLEYTRRKENELYESLMGIANRKQEEMKEMIVDTLGNMKEELLEDAASMEFRDIIIPESGEPVSSKDIKRCIQQIQELIISRLNQAVANKLISSVDYLRESFVGTLERCLKSLEESWEGSVHPPRGLEKPRDGSVHITSNYLKQVG
;
A
#
# COMPACT_ATOMS: atom_id res chain seq x y z
N GLN A 1 -4.98 -18.89 39.66
CA GLN A 1 -4.51 -19.25 38.31
C GLN A 1 -4.10 -20.70 38.39
N GLU A 2 -4.72 -21.55 37.60
CA GLU A 2 -4.42 -22.98 37.52
C GLU A 2 -3.09 -23.14 36.78
N VAL A 3 -2.16 -23.90 37.35
CA VAL A 3 -0.85 -24.18 36.75
C VAL A 3 -0.84 -25.65 36.42
N ASP A 4 -0.87 -25.96 35.13
CA ASP A 4 -0.78 -27.33 34.66
C ASP A 4 0.69 -27.71 34.52
N ILE A 5 1.09 -28.78 35.21
CA ILE A 5 2.42 -29.36 35.10
C ILE A 5 2.34 -30.50 34.10
N VAL A 6 2.92 -30.29 32.93
CA VAL A 6 3.03 -31.32 31.89
C VAL A 6 4.42 -31.93 31.95
N VAL A 7 4.49 -33.25 32.06
CA VAL A 7 5.73 -34.01 31.97
C VAL A 7 5.77 -34.66 30.60
N ALA A 8 6.80 -34.35 29.82
CA ALA A 8 6.98 -34.98 28.51
C ALA A 8 7.08 -36.51 28.68
N PRO A 9 6.36 -37.30 27.88
CA PRO A 9 6.46 -38.75 27.92
C PRO A 9 7.87 -39.22 27.59
N CYS A 10 8.23 -40.44 28.01
CA CYS A 10 9.54 -40.99 27.71
C CYS A 10 9.82 -40.98 26.20
N ARG A 11 11.07 -40.73 25.81
CA ARG A 11 11.52 -40.55 24.41
C ARG A 11 11.10 -41.64 23.42
N GLY A 12 10.74 -42.84 23.89
CA GLY A 12 10.25 -43.93 23.07
C GLY A 12 8.76 -43.83 22.67
N PHE A 13 8.00 -42.90 23.25
CA PHE A 13 6.57 -42.73 22.98
C PHE A 13 6.28 -41.48 22.13
N GLN A 14 6.81 -40.32 22.53
CA GLN A 14 6.68 -39.06 21.80
C GLN A 14 7.90 -38.18 22.11
N SER A 15 8.34 -37.37 21.13
CA SER A 15 9.44 -36.42 21.35
C SER A 15 9.00 -35.27 22.26
N ALA A 16 9.92 -34.70 23.05
CA ALA A 16 9.62 -33.50 23.83
C ALA A 16 9.24 -32.32 22.93
N GLU A 17 9.79 -32.27 21.71
CA GLU A 17 9.43 -31.29 20.70
C GLU A 17 7.94 -31.37 20.30
N SER A 18 7.46 -32.57 19.97
CA SER A 18 6.07 -32.77 19.57
C SER A 18 5.13 -32.48 20.74
N THR A 19 5.53 -32.86 21.96
CA THR A 19 4.75 -32.54 23.17
C THR A 19 4.67 -31.03 23.35
N LEU A 20 5.79 -30.31 23.23
CA LEU A 20 5.84 -28.86 23.39
C LEU A 20 5.01 -28.14 22.30
N ALA A 21 5.04 -28.64 21.06
CA ALA A 21 4.27 -28.10 19.94
C ALA A 21 2.76 -28.03 20.23
N GLU A 22 2.21 -28.98 20.99
CA GLU A 22 0.78 -29.01 21.34
C GLU A 22 0.36 -27.83 22.24
N PHE A 23 1.31 -27.24 22.98
CA PHE A 23 1.02 -26.24 24.01
C PHE A 23 1.44 -24.81 23.64
N VAL A 24 2.51 -24.62 22.86
CA VAL A 24 3.12 -23.30 22.62
C VAL A 24 2.15 -22.28 22.00
N ASP A 25 1.15 -22.74 21.24
CA ASP A 25 0.15 -21.86 20.61
C ASP A 25 -0.97 -21.42 21.57
N GLN A 26 -1.19 -22.17 22.66
CA GLN A 26 -2.34 -21.98 23.57
C GLN A 26 -1.94 -21.39 24.92
N VAL A 27 -0.70 -21.66 25.36
CA VAL A 27 -0.18 -21.22 26.66
C VAL A 27 1.22 -20.64 26.52
N LEU A 28 1.68 -19.91 27.54
CA LEU A 28 3.06 -19.44 27.65
C LEU A 28 3.86 -20.45 28.50
N PRO A 29 4.58 -21.40 27.89
CA PRO A 29 5.24 -22.46 28.65
C PRO A 29 6.49 -21.95 29.36
N VAL A 30 6.69 -22.43 30.58
CA VAL A 30 8.00 -22.36 31.26
C VAL A 30 8.63 -23.74 31.15
N VAL A 31 9.66 -23.86 30.32
CA VAL A 31 10.28 -25.16 30.02
C VAL A 31 11.37 -25.47 31.04
N THR A 32 11.30 -26.66 31.64
CA THR A 32 12.34 -27.20 32.53
C THR A 32 12.91 -28.47 31.93
N PHE A 33 14.24 -28.59 31.90
CA PHE A 33 14.94 -29.77 31.39
C PHE A 33 15.82 -30.35 32.51
N ALA A 34 15.44 -31.53 33.00
CA ALA A 34 16.15 -32.21 34.08
C ALA A 34 17.24 -33.14 33.53
N ILE A 35 18.41 -33.14 34.15
CA ILE A 35 19.60 -33.87 33.72
C ILE A 35 20.15 -34.64 34.92
N SER A 36 20.22 -35.96 34.84
CA SER A 36 20.80 -36.78 35.92
C SER A 36 22.33 -36.82 35.88
N GLU A 37 22.89 -36.89 34.68
CA GLU A 37 24.31 -37.09 34.42
C GLU A 37 25.15 -35.80 34.48
N PRO A 38 26.48 -35.87 34.69
CA PRO A 38 27.37 -34.70 34.65
C PRO A 38 27.57 -34.11 33.24
N GLN A 39 27.05 -34.77 32.20
CA GLN A 39 27.17 -34.38 30.80
C GLN A 39 25.90 -34.77 30.02
N LEU A 40 25.59 -34.01 28.96
CA LEU A 40 24.47 -34.32 28.07
C LEU A 40 24.77 -35.55 27.23
N SER A 41 23.82 -36.49 27.18
CA SER A 41 23.86 -37.61 26.25
C SER A 41 23.70 -37.13 24.80
N PRO A 42 24.15 -37.91 23.78
CA PRO A 42 23.93 -37.55 22.38
C PRO A 42 22.45 -37.35 22.03
N SER A 43 21.57 -38.10 22.70
CA SER A 43 20.12 -37.97 22.55
C SER A 43 19.60 -36.68 23.17
N ASP A 44 20.11 -36.25 24.34
CA ASP A 44 19.73 -34.98 24.96
C ASP A 44 20.15 -33.80 24.06
N GLN A 45 21.36 -33.87 23.50
CA GLN A 45 21.86 -32.84 22.59
C GLN A 45 21.03 -32.74 21.31
N ALA A 46 20.61 -33.87 20.74
CA ALA A 46 19.75 -33.90 19.56
C ALA A 46 18.37 -33.28 19.86
N GLU A 47 17.74 -33.69 20.96
CA GLU A 47 16.45 -33.16 21.40
C GLU A 47 16.50 -31.65 21.68
N LEU A 48 17.53 -31.18 22.39
CA LEU A 48 17.71 -29.76 22.66
C LEU A 48 17.99 -28.95 21.38
N ARG A 49 18.69 -29.50 20.38
CA ARG A 49 18.83 -28.80 19.08
C ARG A 49 17.49 -28.66 18.37
N GLU A 50 16.66 -29.70 18.41
CA GLU A 50 15.34 -29.68 17.77
C GLU A 50 14.41 -28.64 18.42
N ILE A 51 14.34 -28.63 19.76
CA ILE A 51 13.55 -27.66 20.52
C ILE A 51 14.02 -26.22 20.22
N LYS A 52 15.34 -25.99 20.17
CA LYS A 52 15.89 -24.67 19.88
C LYS A 52 15.50 -24.17 18.49
N GLN A 53 15.60 -25.05 17.49
CA GLN A 53 15.31 -24.72 16.10
C GLN A 53 13.84 -24.32 15.90
N LYS A 54 12.91 -24.99 16.59
CA LYS A 54 11.47 -24.79 16.39
C LYS A 54 10.87 -23.71 17.27
N PHE A 55 11.29 -23.59 18.53
CA PHE A 55 10.61 -22.75 19.52
C PHE A 55 11.45 -21.60 20.07
N SER A 56 12.78 -21.68 20.01
CA SER A 56 13.69 -20.65 20.57
C SER A 56 13.30 -20.18 21.99
N LEU A 57 12.83 -21.09 22.84
CA LEU A 57 12.34 -20.78 24.18
C LEU A 57 13.47 -20.81 25.23
N PRO A 58 13.37 -19.98 26.28
CA PRO A 58 14.24 -20.09 27.44
C PRO A 58 13.98 -21.38 28.21
N ILE A 59 15.04 -22.11 28.57
CA ILE A 59 14.95 -23.39 29.31
C ILE A 59 15.63 -23.28 30.68
N PHE A 60 14.95 -23.77 31.72
CA PHE A 60 15.53 -23.99 33.03
C PHE A 60 16.15 -25.38 33.10
N PHE A 61 17.47 -25.47 33.03
CA PHE A 61 18.21 -26.73 33.16
C PHE A 61 18.48 -27.04 34.64
N LEU A 62 18.04 -28.20 35.10
CA LEU A 62 18.25 -28.67 36.48
C LEU A 62 19.06 -29.96 36.48
N ARG A 63 20.21 -29.97 37.15
CA ARG A 63 20.93 -31.22 37.42
C ARG A 63 20.38 -31.89 38.67
N ILE A 64 20.07 -33.18 38.57
CA ILE A 64 19.59 -34.00 39.68
C ILE A 64 20.65 -35.07 39.97
N PRO A 65 21.46 -34.94 41.04
CA PRO A 65 22.45 -35.96 41.37
C PRO A 65 21.77 -37.28 41.76
N GLU A 66 22.34 -38.42 41.33
CA GLU A 66 21.84 -39.73 41.73
C GLU A 66 21.96 -39.94 43.25
N ALA A 67 20.89 -40.46 43.86
CA ALA A 67 20.83 -40.75 45.29
C ALA A 67 21.80 -41.89 45.63
N GLY A 68 23.03 -41.55 46.01
CA GLY A 68 24.05 -42.53 46.40
C GLY A 68 25.50 -42.02 46.39
N SER A 69 25.78 -40.85 45.81
CA SER A 69 27.16 -40.34 45.68
C SER A 69 27.69 -39.57 46.92
N GLU A 70 26.97 -39.57 48.04
CA GLU A 70 27.44 -38.99 49.31
C GLU A 70 27.66 -40.09 50.37
N LEU A 71 28.63 -40.98 50.18
CA LEU A 71 29.17 -41.76 51.31
C LEU A 71 30.59 -42.32 51.03
N SER A 72 31.59 -41.46 51.11
CA SER A 72 32.97 -41.84 51.45
C SER A 72 33.66 -40.65 52.14
N SER A 73 33.40 -40.43 53.42
CA SER A 73 34.11 -40.99 54.60
C SER A 73 35.15 -39.99 55.18
N PRO A 74 35.41 -40.04 56.51
CA PRO A 74 35.60 -38.86 57.34
C PRO A 74 37.05 -38.47 57.64
N LYS A 75 37.18 -37.23 58.15
CA LYS A 75 38.36 -36.59 58.74
C LYS A 75 39.21 -37.56 59.59
N THR A 76 40.49 -37.66 59.27
CA THR A 76 41.54 -38.09 60.22
C THR A 76 42.67 -37.06 60.22
N HIS A 77 42.79 -36.31 61.32
CA HIS A 77 44.04 -35.65 61.69
C HIS A 77 45.06 -36.71 62.14
N PRO A 78 46.37 -36.49 61.90
CA PRO A 78 47.22 -36.16 63.04
C PRO A 78 48.24 -35.03 62.76
N LYS A 79 48.92 -34.66 63.83
CA LYS A 79 49.63 -33.41 64.16
C LYS A 79 51.07 -33.28 63.62
N ASP A 80 51.48 -32.00 63.55
CA ASP A 80 52.80 -31.39 63.81
C ASP A 80 54.04 -31.75 62.96
N THR A 81 54.54 -30.81 62.15
CA THR A 81 55.85 -30.14 62.37
C THR A 81 56.07 -28.94 61.42
N LYS A 82 56.76 -27.92 61.94
CA LYS A 82 57.03 -26.60 61.36
C LYS A 82 58.12 -26.63 60.28
N SER A 83 57.93 -25.91 59.16
CA SER A 83 58.96 -25.03 58.55
C SER A 83 58.44 -24.28 57.31
N HIS A 84 58.40 -22.94 57.45
CA HIS A 84 58.47 -21.81 56.49
C HIS A 84 57.94 -21.86 55.03
N PRO A 85 57.48 -20.68 54.52
CA PRO A 85 56.63 -20.56 53.34
C PRO A 85 57.43 -20.28 52.07
N LYS A 86 57.03 -20.89 50.95
CA LYS A 86 57.33 -20.40 49.61
C LYS A 86 56.20 -20.75 48.65
N ASP A 87 55.60 -19.69 48.10
CA ASP A 87 55.13 -19.56 46.72
C ASP A 87 54.34 -20.73 46.11
N THR A 88 53.01 -20.68 46.23
CA THR A 88 52.09 -20.79 45.07
C THR A 88 50.66 -20.51 45.52
N LYS A 89 50.18 -19.27 45.33
CA LYS A 89 48.74 -18.99 45.31
C LYS A 89 48.16 -19.56 44.01
N SER A 90 47.89 -20.86 43.98
CA SER A 90 46.90 -21.41 43.06
C SER A 90 45.51 -21.08 43.62
N HIS A 91 44.97 -19.94 43.18
CA HIS A 91 43.53 -19.72 43.23
C HIS A 91 42.82 -20.93 42.59
N PRO A 92 41.75 -21.48 43.20
CA PRO A 92 40.91 -22.44 42.49
C PRO A 92 40.24 -21.65 41.36
N LYS A 93 40.74 -21.80 40.13
CA LYS A 93 40.03 -21.34 38.94
C LYS A 93 38.70 -22.10 38.91
N ASP A 94 37.60 -21.37 38.87
CA ASP A 94 36.27 -21.90 38.53
C ASP A 94 36.35 -22.67 37.21
N THR A 95 36.61 -23.97 37.29
CA THR A 95 36.46 -24.87 36.16
C THR A 95 34.96 -25.03 35.94
N LYS A 96 34.41 -24.23 35.02
CA LYS A 96 33.05 -24.38 34.51
C LYS A 96 32.79 -25.86 34.23
N SER A 97 31.64 -26.38 34.68
CA SER A 97 31.31 -27.79 34.52
C SER A 97 31.24 -28.18 33.04
N GLN A 98 31.52 -29.45 32.74
CA GLN A 98 31.43 -29.98 31.37
C GLN A 98 30.02 -29.76 30.78
N LEU A 99 28.98 -29.92 31.60
CA LEU A 99 27.60 -29.61 31.25
C LEU A 99 27.39 -28.13 30.87
N HIS A 100 27.97 -27.20 31.62
CA HIS A 100 27.90 -25.77 31.30
C HIS A 100 28.54 -25.47 29.94
N GLN A 101 29.67 -26.11 29.61
CA GLN A 101 30.29 -25.94 28.29
C GLN A 101 29.41 -26.50 27.17
N GLN A 102 28.82 -27.68 27.34
CA GLN A 102 27.93 -28.26 26.33
C GLN A 102 26.69 -27.38 26.07
N LEU A 103 26.11 -26.77 27.10
CA LEU A 103 24.97 -25.85 26.94
C LEU A 103 25.35 -24.48 26.36
N LEU A 104 26.60 -24.05 26.56
CA LEU A 104 27.17 -22.90 25.84
C LEU A 104 27.36 -23.22 24.35
N ASP A 105 27.87 -24.41 24.03
CA ASP A 105 28.08 -24.86 22.64
C ASP A 105 26.76 -25.05 21.89
N LEU A 106 25.69 -25.41 22.60
CA LEU A 106 24.32 -25.42 22.08
C LEU A 106 23.67 -24.02 22.09
N GLU A 107 24.41 -22.99 22.50
CA GLU A 107 24.02 -21.57 22.60
C GLU A 107 22.71 -21.35 23.38
N TYR A 108 22.45 -22.18 24.40
CA TYR A 108 21.40 -21.96 25.36
C TYR A 108 21.84 -20.97 26.44
N LEU A 109 23.11 -21.00 26.82
CA LEU A 109 23.69 -20.12 27.81
C LEU A 109 24.48 -18.99 27.14
N SER A 110 24.56 -17.82 27.79
CA SER A 110 25.39 -16.71 27.33
C SER A 110 26.77 -16.73 27.99
N PRO A 111 27.86 -16.43 27.25
CA PRO A 111 29.24 -16.49 27.77
C PRO A 111 29.57 -15.39 28.81
N SER A 112 28.70 -14.41 29.02
CA SER A 112 28.98 -13.13 29.69
C SER A 112 28.36 -12.94 31.09
N SER A 113 28.13 -14.00 31.88
CA SER A 113 27.69 -13.85 33.29
C SER A 113 28.69 -14.46 34.29
N PRO A 114 29.64 -13.67 34.83
CA PRO A 114 30.46 -14.05 35.98
C PRO A 114 29.68 -14.11 37.31
N CYS A 115 28.43 -13.63 37.32
CA CYS A 115 27.59 -13.49 38.52
C CYS A 115 26.51 -14.58 38.65
N GLY A 116 26.29 -15.42 37.63
CA GLY A 116 25.14 -16.34 37.61
C GLY A 116 23.78 -15.63 37.52
N CYS A 117 23.78 -14.30 37.50
CA CYS A 117 22.65 -13.48 37.10
C CYS A 117 22.67 -13.37 35.56
N GLY A 118 21.90 -14.21 34.89
CA GLY A 118 21.73 -14.20 33.43
C GLY A 118 20.95 -12.98 32.95
N VAL A 119 20.90 -12.80 31.63
CA VAL A 119 19.97 -11.84 31.01
C VAL A 119 18.55 -12.24 31.41
N PRO A 120 17.68 -11.31 31.87
CA PRO A 120 16.31 -11.66 32.25
C PRO A 120 15.60 -12.41 31.12
N GLY A 121 15.09 -13.60 31.44
CA GLY A 121 14.41 -14.48 30.49
C GLY A 121 15.32 -15.22 29.50
N SER A 122 16.63 -15.30 29.76
CA SER A 122 17.51 -16.29 29.10
C SER A 122 17.50 -17.64 29.84
N SER A 123 17.84 -18.72 29.15
CA SER A 123 18.00 -20.05 29.76
C SER A 123 19.03 -20.04 30.91
N MET A 124 18.83 -20.92 31.88
CA MET A 124 19.63 -20.99 33.12
C MET A 124 20.01 -22.43 33.43
N LEU A 125 21.25 -22.66 33.88
CA LEU A 125 21.70 -23.95 34.41
C LEU A 125 21.82 -23.88 35.94
N VAL A 126 21.17 -24.83 36.62
CA VAL A 126 21.23 -25.01 38.07
C VAL A 126 21.73 -26.42 38.38
N GLU A 127 22.94 -26.51 38.95
CA GLU A 127 23.56 -27.80 39.27
C GLU A 127 23.32 -28.28 40.71
N GLN A 128 22.91 -27.38 41.60
CA GLN A 128 22.61 -27.69 43.01
C GLN A 128 21.09 -27.72 43.24
N LEU A 129 20.57 -28.83 43.77
CA LEU A 129 19.12 -29.01 43.96
C LEU A 129 18.52 -27.98 44.93
N GLU A 130 19.29 -27.50 45.92
CA GLU A 130 18.87 -26.45 46.87
C GLU A 130 18.56 -25.11 46.17
N LYS A 131 19.10 -24.92 44.96
CA LYS A 131 18.85 -23.75 44.12
C LYS A 131 17.64 -23.92 43.20
N LEU A 132 16.86 -25.00 43.31
CA LEU A 132 15.59 -25.17 42.59
C LEU A 132 14.61 -24.01 42.82
N ARG A 133 14.69 -23.33 43.98
CA ARG A 133 13.94 -22.10 44.26
C ARG A 133 14.11 -21.00 43.20
N LEU A 134 15.20 -21.03 42.41
CA LEU A 134 15.43 -20.11 41.30
C LEU A 134 14.44 -20.30 40.14
N LEU A 135 13.75 -21.46 40.05
CA LEU A 135 12.70 -21.70 39.06
C LEU A 135 11.59 -20.65 39.16
N SER A 136 11.21 -20.22 40.37
CA SER A 136 10.19 -19.18 40.56
C SER A 136 10.63 -17.84 39.98
N SER A 137 11.88 -17.42 40.25
CA SER A 137 12.43 -16.19 39.66
C SER A 137 12.60 -16.30 38.15
N PHE A 138 13.05 -17.45 37.65
CA PHE A 138 13.17 -17.71 36.22
C PHE A 138 11.81 -17.63 35.52
N SER A 139 10.80 -18.33 36.04
CA SER A 139 9.43 -18.31 35.52
C SER A 139 8.88 -16.89 35.45
N ARG A 140 9.07 -16.11 36.52
CA ARG A 140 8.65 -14.70 36.55
C ARG A 140 9.36 -13.89 35.46
N GLN A 141 10.66 -14.06 35.27
CA GLN A 141 11.43 -13.32 34.27
C GLN A 141 10.99 -13.66 32.85
N VAL A 142 10.81 -14.95 32.53
CA VAL A 142 10.36 -15.42 31.21
C VAL A 142 8.96 -14.86 30.90
N LEU A 143 8.02 -15.00 31.83
CA LEU A 143 6.65 -14.48 31.65
C LEU A 143 6.61 -12.95 31.54
N GLN A 144 7.43 -12.24 32.32
CA GLN A 144 7.55 -10.78 32.20
C GLN A 144 8.12 -10.35 30.86
N GLN A 145 9.12 -11.07 30.33
CA GLN A 145 9.67 -10.79 29.01
C GLN A 145 8.61 -10.95 27.92
N HIS A 146 7.83 -12.04 27.94
CA HIS A 146 6.73 -12.25 27.00
C HIS A 146 5.69 -11.13 27.08
N LEU A 147 5.32 -10.71 28.30
CA LEU A 147 4.38 -9.61 28.49
C LEU A 147 4.91 -8.29 27.90
N VAL A 148 6.18 -7.97 28.15
CA VAL A 148 6.82 -6.77 27.60
C VAL A 148 6.84 -6.83 26.08
N GLU A 149 7.26 -7.95 25.49
CA GLU A 149 7.30 -8.12 24.04
C GLU A 149 5.91 -7.97 23.40
N ALA A 150 4.90 -8.64 23.95
CA ALA A 150 3.52 -8.53 23.49
C ALA A 150 3.00 -7.09 23.60
N ALA A 151 3.25 -6.41 24.71
CA ALA A 151 2.85 -5.02 24.91
C ALA A 151 3.56 -4.06 23.93
N THR A 152 4.84 -4.27 23.66
CA THR A 152 5.60 -3.50 22.67
C THR A 152 5.02 -3.68 21.28
N ARG A 153 4.77 -4.93 20.85
CA ARG A 153 4.15 -5.22 19.55
C ARG A 153 2.76 -4.60 19.42
N LEU A 154 1.95 -4.69 20.48
CA LEU A 154 0.62 -4.07 20.49
C LEU A 154 0.70 -2.54 20.38
N SER A 155 1.63 -1.92 21.12
CA SER A 155 1.88 -0.47 21.05
C SER A 155 2.31 -0.03 19.65
N GLU A 156 3.19 -0.78 18.99
CA GLU A 156 3.59 -0.53 17.59
C GLU A 156 2.40 -0.56 16.64
N VAL A 157 1.53 -1.58 16.77
CA VAL A 157 0.31 -1.71 15.95
C VAL A 157 -0.65 -0.55 16.22
N HIS A 158 -0.91 -0.23 17.49
CA HIS A 158 -1.76 0.89 17.88
C HIS A 158 -1.24 2.21 17.32
N GLY A 159 0.06 2.48 17.43
CA GLY A 159 0.68 3.69 16.87
C GLY A 159 0.53 3.78 15.36
N ARG A 160 0.68 2.67 14.63
CA ARG A 160 0.44 2.63 13.17
C ARG A 160 -1.02 2.92 12.83
N CYS A 161 -1.96 2.29 13.53
CA CYS A 161 -3.38 2.52 13.31
C CYS A 161 -3.76 3.97 13.56
N LEU A 162 -3.30 4.57 14.66
CA LEU A 162 -3.56 5.97 14.97
C LEU A 162 -2.98 6.91 13.90
N ASN A 163 -1.76 6.65 13.43
CA ASN A 163 -1.17 7.45 12.36
C ASN A 163 -2.00 7.37 11.06
N ILE A 164 -2.52 6.19 10.69
CA ILE A 164 -3.41 6.03 9.54
C ILE A 164 -4.68 6.87 9.74
N PHE A 165 -5.33 6.76 10.91
CA PHE A 165 -6.54 7.54 11.20
C PHE A 165 -6.30 9.04 11.16
N ILE A 166 -5.19 9.51 11.74
CA ILE A 166 -4.82 10.92 11.76
C ILE A 166 -4.59 11.45 10.34
N ASN A 167 -3.79 10.74 9.54
CA ASN A 167 -3.50 11.14 8.17
C ASN A 167 -4.78 11.15 7.30
N GLN A 168 -5.62 10.10 7.44
CA GLN A 168 -6.88 10.02 6.72
C GLN A 168 -7.84 11.16 7.10
N ALA A 169 -7.90 11.53 8.38
CA ALA A 169 -8.71 12.65 8.84
C ALA A 169 -8.22 13.99 8.25
N PHE A 170 -6.90 14.20 8.17
CA PHE A 170 -6.34 15.40 7.55
C PHE A 170 -6.59 15.47 6.05
N ASP A 171 -6.46 14.36 5.33
CA ASP A 171 -6.75 14.31 3.91
C ASP A 171 -8.24 14.55 3.64
N MET A 172 -9.13 13.92 4.41
CA MET A 172 -10.58 14.15 4.31
C MET A 172 -10.94 15.62 4.60
N GLN A 173 -10.35 16.23 5.63
CA GLN A 173 -10.54 17.64 5.95
C GLN A 173 -10.07 18.56 4.82
N ARG A 174 -8.92 18.24 4.21
CA ARG A 174 -8.41 18.99 3.06
C ARG A 174 -9.35 18.85 1.85
N ASP A 175 -9.81 17.65 1.55
CA ASP A 175 -10.70 17.39 0.42
C ASP A 175 -12.04 18.11 0.57
N LEU A 176 -12.59 18.15 1.79
CA LEU A 176 -13.78 18.93 2.11
C LEU A 176 -13.60 20.44 1.85
N GLN A 177 -12.38 20.98 1.93
CA GLN A 177 -12.10 22.39 1.65
C GLN A 177 -11.76 22.67 0.19
N ILE A 178 -11.04 21.77 -0.49
CA ILE A 178 -10.56 21.98 -1.86
C ILE A 178 -11.64 21.63 -2.89
N THR A 179 -12.37 20.54 -2.69
CA THR A 179 -13.34 20.03 -3.67
C THR A 179 -14.44 21.04 -4.01
N PRO A 180 -15.06 21.74 -3.04
CA PRO A 180 -16.08 22.74 -3.36
C PRO A 180 -15.54 23.88 -4.24
N LYS A 181 -14.33 24.36 -3.95
CA LYS A 181 -13.68 25.43 -4.73
C LYS A 181 -13.39 25.00 -6.16
N ARG A 182 -12.98 23.74 -6.35
CA ARG A 182 -12.77 23.15 -7.68
C ARG A 182 -14.06 23.00 -8.46
N LEU A 183 -15.14 22.57 -7.80
CA LEU A 183 -16.45 22.46 -8.44
C LEU A 183 -16.97 23.84 -8.88
N GLU A 184 -16.80 24.86 -8.02
CA GLU A 184 -17.17 26.24 -8.35
C GLU A 184 -16.33 26.79 -9.51
N TYR A 185 -15.02 26.54 -9.53
CA TYR A 185 -14.15 26.89 -10.65
C TYR A 185 -14.63 26.24 -11.96
N THR A 186 -14.92 24.94 -11.93
CA THR A 186 -15.37 24.17 -13.11
C THR A 186 -16.69 24.72 -13.63
N ARG A 187 -17.67 24.94 -12.74
CA ARG A 187 -18.96 25.55 -13.09
C ARG A 187 -18.78 26.94 -13.71
N ARG A 188 -17.88 27.76 -13.17
CA ARG A 188 -17.59 29.08 -13.76
C ARG A 188 -17.00 28.96 -15.16
N LYS A 189 -16.06 28.03 -15.39
CA LYS A 189 -15.48 27.79 -16.71
C LYS A 189 -16.49 27.22 -17.71
N GLU A 190 -17.38 26.35 -17.27
CA GLU A 190 -18.50 25.86 -18.05
C GLU A 190 -19.43 27.02 -18.48
N ASN A 191 -19.77 27.92 -17.55
CA ASN A 191 -20.59 29.10 -17.87
C ASN A 191 -19.88 30.05 -18.86
N GLU A 192 -18.60 30.34 -18.65
CA GLU A 192 -17.80 31.17 -19.58
C GLU A 192 -17.79 30.57 -21.00
N LEU A 193 -17.63 29.25 -21.10
CA LEU A 193 -17.65 28.52 -22.36
C LEU A 193 -19.04 28.55 -23.01
N TYR A 194 -20.11 28.33 -22.23
CA TYR A 194 -21.48 28.38 -22.71
C TYR A 194 -21.82 29.75 -23.32
N GLU A 195 -21.52 30.83 -22.61
CA GLU A 195 -21.75 32.19 -23.09
C GLU A 195 -20.94 32.48 -24.38
N SER A 196 -19.70 32.00 -24.45
CA SER A 196 -18.87 32.15 -25.66
C SER A 196 -19.47 31.42 -26.86
N LEU A 197 -19.88 30.16 -26.69
CA LEU A 197 -20.49 29.37 -27.76
C LEU A 197 -21.83 29.96 -28.20
N MET A 198 -22.65 30.41 -27.24
CA MET A 198 -23.93 31.06 -27.52
C MET A 198 -23.72 32.36 -28.31
N GLY A 199 -22.70 33.16 -27.96
CA GLY A 199 -22.30 34.33 -28.72
C GLY A 199 -21.89 34.02 -30.16
N ILE A 200 -21.12 32.95 -30.38
CA ILE A 200 -20.72 32.50 -31.73
C ILE A 200 -21.95 32.06 -32.53
N ALA A 201 -22.83 31.26 -31.95
CA ALA A 201 -24.05 30.79 -32.62
C ALA A 201 -24.99 31.93 -33.00
N ASN A 202 -25.29 32.84 -32.07
CA ASN A 202 -26.17 33.98 -32.33
C ASN A 202 -25.61 34.88 -33.44
N ARG A 203 -24.31 35.18 -33.40
CA ARG A 203 -23.67 35.97 -34.45
C ARG A 203 -23.76 35.27 -35.81
N LYS A 204 -23.47 33.97 -35.86
CA LYS A 204 -23.52 33.19 -37.10
C LYS A 204 -24.93 33.03 -37.64
N GLN A 205 -25.93 32.95 -36.77
CA GLN A 205 -27.33 32.94 -37.15
C GLN A 205 -27.74 34.22 -37.88
N GLU A 206 -27.35 35.40 -37.36
CA GLU A 206 -27.63 36.67 -38.05
C GLU A 206 -26.84 36.78 -39.37
N GLU A 207 -25.56 36.38 -39.41
CA GLU A 207 -24.76 36.36 -40.65
C GLU A 207 -25.40 35.45 -41.73
N MET A 208 -25.95 34.28 -41.35
CA MET A 208 -26.66 33.39 -42.27
C MET A 208 -27.96 34.02 -42.79
N LYS A 209 -28.69 34.72 -41.93
CA LYS A 209 -29.93 35.41 -42.30
C LYS A 209 -29.65 36.55 -43.30
N GLU A 210 -28.63 37.37 -43.05
CA GLU A 210 -28.20 38.41 -43.99
C GLU A 210 -27.75 37.80 -45.32
N MET A 211 -26.96 36.73 -45.29
CA MET A 211 -26.51 36.03 -46.49
C MET A 211 -27.67 35.50 -47.35
N ILE A 212 -28.73 34.98 -46.73
CA ILE A 212 -29.93 34.54 -47.45
C ILE A 212 -30.60 35.72 -48.14
N VAL A 213 -30.85 36.81 -47.41
CA VAL A 213 -31.48 38.02 -47.94
C VAL A 213 -30.67 38.59 -49.11
N ASP A 214 -29.35 38.69 -48.95
CA ASP A 214 -28.45 39.19 -50.00
C ASP A 214 -28.45 38.26 -51.22
N THR A 215 -28.49 36.95 -51.02
CA THR A 215 -28.52 35.98 -52.12
C THR A 215 -29.84 36.09 -52.90
N LEU A 216 -30.97 36.21 -52.21
CA LEU A 216 -32.28 36.43 -52.83
C LEU A 216 -32.31 37.74 -53.62
N GLY A 217 -31.76 38.82 -53.06
CA GLY A 217 -31.70 40.14 -53.71
C GLY A 217 -30.83 40.13 -54.97
N ASN A 218 -29.64 39.55 -54.89
CA ASN A 218 -28.67 39.53 -56.00
C ASN A 218 -29.11 38.63 -57.17
N MET A 219 -29.82 37.54 -56.89
CA MET A 219 -30.29 36.63 -57.94
C MET A 219 -31.52 37.14 -58.69
N LYS A 220 -32.18 38.20 -58.20
CA LYS A 220 -33.44 38.68 -58.76
C LYS A 220 -33.36 38.96 -60.26
N GLU A 221 -32.35 39.72 -60.70
CA GLU A 221 -32.23 40.12 -62.11
C GLU A 221 -31.85 38.93 -62.99
N GLU A 222 -30.93 38.07 -62.54
CA GLU A 222 -30.55 36.83 -63.24
C GLU A 222 -31.74 35.88 -63.43
N LEU A 223 -32.58 35.73 -62.39
CA LEU A 223 -33.78 34.89 -62.46
C LEU A 223 -34.84 35.45 -63.40
N LEU A 224 -34.96 36.78 -63.50
CA LEU A 224 -35.87 37.42 -64.47
C LEU A 224 -35.40 37.17 -65.90
N GLU A 225 -34.09 37.24 -66.15
CA GLU A 225 -33.49 36.95 -67.45
C GLU A 225 -33.62 35.47 -67.83
N ASP A 226 -33.33 34.56 -66.89
CA ASP A 226 -33.50 33.11 -67.06
C ASP A 226 -34.98 32.74 -67.30
N ALA A 227 -35.93 33.42 -66.65
CA ALA A 227 -37.36 33.19 -66.87
C ALA A 227 -37.85 33.76 -68.20
N ALA A 228 -37.33 34.90 -68.64
CA ALA A 228 -37.69 35.52 -69.93
C ALA A 228 -37.17 34.72 -71.14
N SER A 229 -36.03 34.06 -70.98
CA SER A 229 -35.42 33.19 -71.99
C SER A 229 -35.87 31.73 -71.92
N MET A 230 -36.79 31.39 -71.02
CA MET A 230 -37.26 30.02 -70.81
C MET A 230 -38.06 29.49 -72.00
N GLU A 231 -37.65 28.35 -72.53
CA GLU A 231 -38.45 27.55 -73.46
C GLU A 231 -39.39 26.61 -72.68
N PHE A 232 -40.69 26.82 -72.83
CA PHE A 232 -41.70 25.99 -72.18
C PHE A 232 -41.79 24.60 -72.82
N ARG A 233 -41.70 23.56 -72.00
CA ARG A 233 -41.89 22.19 -72.46
C ARG A 233 -43.37 21.84 -72.50
N ASP A 234 -43.75 21.08 -73.52
CA ASP A 234 -45.10 20.53 -73.72
C ASP A 234 -46.20 21.58 -73.88
N ILE A 235 -45.86 22.77 -74.41
CA ILE A 235 -46.78 23.87 -74.69
C ILE A 235 -46.53 24.36 -76.11
N ILE A 236 -47.56 24.35 -76.95
CA ILE A 236 -47.49 24.87 -78.33
C ILE A 236 -47.97 26.31 -78.28
N ILE A 237 -47.06 27.25 -78.49
CA ILE A 237 -47.39 28.68 -78.60
C ILE A 237 -47.85 28.93 -80.05
N PRO A 238 -49.13 29.29 -80.30
CA PRO A 238 -49.61 29.54 -81.65
C PRO A 238 -49.01 30.85 -82.20
N GLU A 239 -48.38 30.81 -83.37
CA GLU A 239 -47.83 32.02 -84.03
C GLU A 239 -48.92 32.97 -84.54
N SER A 240 -50.17 32.52 -84.64
CA SER A 240 -51.30 33.26 -85.24
C SER A 240 -52.00 34.26 -84.31
N GLY A 241 -51.53 34.42 -83.07
CA GLY A 241 -52.16 35.32 -82.09
C GLY A 241 -53.45 34.76 -81.46
N GLU A 242 -53.70 33.45 -81.60
CA GLU A 242 -54.81 32.79 -80.91
C GLU A 242 -54.59 32.71 -79.38
N PRO A 243 -55.68 32.79 -78.58
CA PRO A 243 -55.58 32.76 -77.13
C PRO A 243 -55.12 31.38 -76.62
N VAL A 244 -54.00 31.38 -75.89
CA VAL A 244 -53.44 30.20 -75.20
C VAL A 244 -54.42 29.70 -74.13
N SER A 245 -54.56 28.37 -73.97
CA SER A 245 -55.53 27.83 -73.01
C SER A 245 -55.11 28.09 -71.55
N SER A 246 -56.09 28.20 -70.65
CA SER A 246 -55.84 28.40 -69.23
C SER A 246 -55.04 27.27 -68.57
N LYS A 247 -55.06 26.05 -69.14
CA LYS A 247 -54.26 24.92 -68.68
C LYS A 247 -52.78 25.13 -69.02
N ASP A 248 -52.50 25.64 -70.21
CA ASP A 248 -51.14 25.88 -70.68
C ASP A 248 -50.50 27.05 -69.92
N ILE A 249 -51.27 28.13 -69.67
CA ILE A 249 -50.82 29.24 -68.82
C ILE A 249 -50.43 28.76 -67.41
N LYS A 250 -51.25 27.89 -66.80
CA LYS A 250 -50.91 27.32 -65.48
C LYS A 250 -49.65 26.47 -65.53
N ARG A 251 -49.44 25.72 -66.62
CA ARG A 251 -48.24 24.90 -66.81
C ARG A 251 -46.99 25.75 -67.06
N CYS A 252 -47.10 26.88 -67.75
CA CYS A 252 -46.04 27.89 -67.85
C CYS A 252 -45.66 28.44 -66.46
N ILE A 253 -46.66 28.86 -65.67
CA ILE A 253 -46.43 29.41 -64.32
C ILE A 253 -45.72 28.38 -63.44
N GLN A 254 -46.15 27.13 -63.48
CA GLN A 254 -45.53 26.06 -62.71
C GLN A 254 -44.07 25.82 -63.13
N GLN A 255 -43.77 25.76 -64.43
CA GLN A 255 -42.39 25.60 -64.92
C GLN A 255 -41.48 26.77 -64.51
N ILE A 256 -41.98 28.01 -64.54
CA ILE A 256 -41.24 29.18 -64.06
C ILE A 256 -40.98 29.10 -62.56
N GLN A 257 -42.00 28.76 -61.77
CA GLN A 257 -41.86 28.61 -60.32
C GLN A 257 -40.84 27.52 -59.95
N GLU A 258 -40.88 26.37 -60.63
CA GLU A 258 -39.94 25.27 -60.42
C GLU A 258 -38.49 25.68 -60.74
N LEU A 259 -38.26 26.40 -61.86
CA LEU A 259 -36.94 26.93 -62.18
C LEU A 259 -36.43 27.87 -61.08
N ILE A 260 -37.25 28.86 -60.70
CA ILE A 260 -36.88 29.89 -59.73
C ILE A 260 -36.55 29.24 -58.38
N ILE A 261 -37.43 28.36 -57.88
CA ILE A 261 -37.23 27.66 -56.61
C ILE A 261 -35.97 26.80 -56.66
N SER A 262 -35.76 26.06 -57.76
CA SER A 262 -34.58 25.21 -57.90
C SER A 262 -33.29 26.02 -57.86
N ARG A 263 -33.21 27.11 -58.62
CA ARG A 263 -32.01 27.98 -58.66
C ARG A 263 -31.75 28.66 -57.33
N LEU A 264 -32.79 29.24 -56.71
CA LEU A 264 -32.67 29.90 -55.40
C LEU A 264 -32.24 28.93 -54.30
N ASN A 265 -32.91 27.77 -54.21
CA ASN A 265 -32.56 26.76 -53.20
C ASN A 265 -31.13 26.28 -53.37
N GLN A 266 -30.68 26.05 -54.60
CA GLN A 266 -29.32 25.61 -54.86
C GLN A 266 -28.28 26.66 -54.45
N ALA A 267 -28.49 27.94 -54.82
CA ALA A 267 -27.57 29.01 -54.47
C ALA A 267 -27.50 29.26 -52.96
N VAL A 268 -28.65 29.27 -52.27
CA VAL A 268 -28.73 29.42 -50.82
C VAL A 268 -28.12 28.22 -50.11
N ALA A 269 -28.43 26.99 -50.54
CA ALA A 269 -27.88 25.77 -49.93
C ALA A 269 -26.35 25.73 -50.04
N ASN A 270 -25.78 26.06 -51.20
CA ASN A 270 -24.34 26.09 -51.40
C ASN A 270 -23.62 27.05 -50.43
N LYS A 271 -24.21 28.23 -50.17
CA LYS A 271 -23.65 29.18 -49.21
C LYS A 271 -23.86 28.73 -47.76
N LEU A 272 -25.02 28.16 -47.43
CA LEU A 272 -25.32 27.66 -46.09
C LEU A 272 -24.38 26.54 -45.66
N ILE A 273 -24.04 25.60 -46.55
CA ILE A 273 -23.11 24.50 -46.24
C ILE A 273 -21.80 25.07 -45.69
N SER A 274 -21.18 26.01 -46.40
CA SER A 274 -19.93 26.65 -45.97
C SER A 274 -20.07 27.42 -44.65
N SER A 275 -21.22 28.11 -44.44
CA SER A 275 -21.47 28.82 -43.18
C SER A 275 -21.62 27.89 -41.97
N VAL A 276 -22.29 26.74 -42.17
CA VAL A 276 -22.49 25.73 -41.13
C VAL A 276 -21.19 24.99 -40.81
N ASP A 277 -20.38 24.67 -41.83
CA ASP A 277 -19.07 24.05 -41.63
C ASP A 277 -18.16 24.96 -40.80
N TYR A 278 -18.12 26.25 -41.12
CA TYR A 278 -17.39 27.23 -40.32
C TYR A 278 -17.89 27.31 -38.87
N LEU A 279 -19.21 27.32 -38.67
CA LEU A 279 -19.80 27.34 -37.32
C LEU A 279 -19.34 26.10 -36.52
N ARG A 280 -19.38 24.92 -37.13
CA ARG A 280 -18.92 23.67 -36.53
C ARG A 280 -17.44 23.75 -36.15
N GLU A 281 -16.57 24.18 -37.06
CA GLU A 281 -15.13 24.31 -36.80
C GLU A 281 -14.85 25.32 -35.67
N SER A 282 -15.57 26.44 -35.64
CA SER A 282 -15.46 27.47 -34.61
C SER A 282 -15.85 26.94 -33.22
N PHE A 283 -16.94 26.17 -33.15
CA PHE A 283 -17.40 25.50 -31.93
C PHE A 283 -16.36 24.50 -31.42
N VAL A 284 -15.92 23.60 -32.29
CA VAL A 284 -14.92 22.58 -31.97
C VAL A 284 -13.63 23.23 -31.47
N GLY A 285 -13.09 24.21 -32.19
CA GLY A 285 -11.85 24.88 -31.78
C GLY A 285 -11.98 25.63 -30.46
N THR A 286 -13.17 26.15 -30.13
CA THR A 286 -13.40 26.83 -28.83
C THR A 286 -13.46 25.84 -27.69
N LEU A 287 -14.10 24.68 -27.89
CA LEU A 287 -14.10 23.57 -26.94
C LEU A 287 -12.69 23.04 -26.69
N GLU A 288 -11.94 22.75 -27.75
CA GLU A 288 -10.57 22.23 -27.67
C GLU A 288 -9.64 23.16 -26.89
N ARG A 289 -9.71 24.48 -27.16
CA ARG A 289 -8.92 25.48 -26.42
C ARG A 289 -9.31 25.55 -24.95
N CYS A 290 -10.60 25.45 -24.64
CA CYS A 290 -11.09 25.46 -23.26
C CYS A 290 -10.61 24.22 -22.50
N LEU A 291 -10.77 23.03 -23.10
CA LEU A 291 -10.29 21.76 -22.52
C LEU A 291 -8.78 21.78 -22.27
N LYS A 292 -8.00 22.19 -23.27
CA LYS A 292 -6.55 22.29 -23.14
C LYS A 292 -6.14 23.24 -22.01
N SER A 293 -6.81 24.40 -21.89
CA SER A 293 -6.55 25.33 -20.79
C SER A 293 -6.91 24.76 -19.42
N LEU A 294 -7.98 23.96 -19.32
CA LEU A 294 -8.36 23.27 -18.09
C LEU A 294 -7.32 22.22 -17.70
N GLU A 295 -6.82 21.44 -18.66
CA GLU A 295 -5.77 20.43 -18.45
C GLU A 295 -4.43 21.07 -18.02
N GLU A 296 -4.02 22.17 -18.64
CA GLU A 296 -2.77 22.87 -18.29
C GLU A 296 -2.88 23.59 -16.92
N SER A 297 -4.02 24.21 -16.62
CA SER A 297 -4.25 24.85 -15.32
C SER A 297 -4.36 23.84 -14.17
N TRP A 298 -4.69 22.59 -14.49
CA TRP A 298 -4.72 21.48 -13.55
C TRP A 298 -3.32 21.05 -13.09
N GLU A 299 -2.35 20.96 -14.01
CA GLU A 299 -0.98 20.55 -13.68
C GLU A 299 -0.24 21.58 -12.81
N GLY A 300 -0.57 22.87 -12.95
CA GLY A 300 0.07 23.95 -12.18
C GLY A 300 -0.44 24.15 -10.75
N SER A 301 -1.60 23.58 -10.38
CA SER A 301 -2.29 23.92 -9.13
C SER A 301 -2.32 22.79 -8.08
N VAL A 302 -1.70 21.64 -8.35
CA VAL A 302 -1.94 20.42 -7.56
C VAL A 302 -0.65 19.70 -7.23
N HIS A 303 -0.28 19.71 -5.95
CA HIS A 303 0.52 18.63 -5.38
C HIS A 303 -0.15 17.30 -5.73
N PRO A 304 0.58 16.33 -6.31
CA PRO A 304 -0.01 15.13 -6.86
C PRO A 304 -0.84 14.42 -5.78
N PRO A 305 -1.99 13.83 -6.13
CA PRO A 305 -2.64 12.90 -5.22
C PRO A 305 -1.61 11.81 -4.94
N ARG A 306 -1.15 11.69 -3.69
CA ARG A 306 -0.38 10.53 -3.24
C ARG A 306 -1.32 9.34 -3.18
N GLY A 307 -1.78 8.88 -4.34
CA GLY A 307 -2.32 7.54 -4.52
C GLY A 307 -1.15 6.57 -4.46
N LEU A 308 -1.12 5.75 -3.41
CA LEU A 308 -0.20 4.64 -3.19
C LEU A 308 1.28 4.95 -3.51
N GLU A 309 2.01 5.45 -2.52
CA GLU A 309 3.44 5.13 -2.48
C GLU A 309 3.56 3.59 -2.43
N LYS A 310 4.11 2.99 -3.49
CA LYS A 310 4.67 1.63 -3.44
C LYS A 310 5.58 1.54 -2.21
N PRO A 311 5.60 0.43 -1.46
CA PRO A 311 6.53 0.29 -0.35
C PRO A 311 7.94 0.49 -0.89
N ARG A 312 8.62 1.55 -0.42
CA ARG A 312 10.04 1.76 -0.67
C ARG A 312 10.77 0.54 -0.13
N ASP A 313 11.42 -0.20 -1.03
CA ASP A 313 12.37 -1.23 -0.70
C ASP A 313 13.45 -0.61 0.19
N GLY A 314 13.49 -1.06 1.44
CA GLY A 314 14.34 -0.52 2.48
C GLY A 314 15.77 -1.01 2.31
N SER A 315 16.51 -0.45 1.36
CA SER A 315 17.98 -0.52 1.38
C SER A 315 18.48 0.44 2.46
N VAL A 316 18.49 -0.05 3.70
CA VAL A 316 19.13 0.63 4.83
C VAL A 316 20.65 0.57 4.62
N HIS A 317 21.21 1.59 3.99
CA HIS A 317 22.64 1.88 4.14
C HIS A 317 22.85 2.45 5.55
N ILE A 318 23.18 1.55 6.49
CA ILE A 318 23.73 1.94 7.79
C ILE A 318 25.15 2.46 7.53
N THR A 319 25.31 3.79 7.45
CA THR A 319 26.62 4.42 7.63
C THR A 319 27.05 4.22 9.08
N SER A 320 27.87 3.20 9.29
CA SER A 320 28.63 2.98 10.51
C SER A 320 29.76 4.00 10.60
N ASN A 321 29.53 5.06 11.38
CA ASN A 321 30.61 5.88 11.92
C ASN A 321 30.45 5.85 13.44
N TYR A 322 31.18 4.96 14.11
CA TYR A 322 31.86 5.23 15.38
C TYR A 322 32.76 4.04 15.73
N LEU A 323 33.99 4.37 16.16
CA LEU A 323 35.04 3.55 16.78
C LEU A 323 36.04 2.83 15.86
N LYS A 324 37.15 3.52 15.57
CA LYS A 324 38.51 3.05 15.93
C LYS A 324 39.45 4.25 16.11
N GLN A 325 39.42 4.83 17.31
CA GLN A 325 40.64 5.26 17.99
C GLN A 325 41.07 4.08 18.86
N VAL A 326 42.23 3.48 18.56
CA VAL A 326 43.21 2.98 19.54
C VAL A 326 44.53 2.95 18.79
N GLY A 327 45.51 3.70 19.30
CA GLY A 327 46.93 3.51 19.01
C GLY A 327 47.55 2.45 19.90
#